data_AF-A0A9P1CNZ7-F1
#
_entry.id   AF-A0A9P1CNZ7-F1
#
_cell.length_a   1.000
_cell.length_b   1.000
_cell.length_c   1.000
_cell.angle_alpha   90.00
_cell.angle_beta   90.00
_cell.angle_gamma   90.00
#
_symmetry.space_group_name_H-M   'P 1'
#
loop_
_entity.id
_entity.type
_entity.pdbx_description
1 polymer ?
#
loop_
_entity_poly.entity_id
_entity_poly.type
_entity_poly.pdbx_seq_one_letter_code
_entity_poly.pdbx_strand_id
1 'polypeptide(L)'
;MQLFKLCGKRKKLPEDTKELCREGFDRSLRKQRSELLDVVELAAATALGCQRSEIAADTILAKLGLDSGAAVRFVDLLQKELDIGSRRLPASLVFDYPSVAELVDRGLPRFLSDTSDAVLPLAPQAAESKSILISSGAWQLPGAEELQVLWTRQQDEVQEIPLCRWDWTTCETCQSLGVRHGSFIENADQFDAEFFSLSAAETQVMDPQQRLMLTTSYRALAGSGHDKATLQGTPMAIFAALSNQDWYHSSMNATTSVYTGTGVSAAVAANRISFTLGLRGPSATIDTACSSSLTAISAAADILRRPSRHVGPTSRRKLRESVAAGCELLLGPNSILLRSTASMLSPIGRCQTFNATADGYVRGEGSGAMLLTLGNDPSWCGSEVMLCAATTNQDGRSATLTAPNGQAQEEVLLDALWLASVDASSVSCVECHGTGTALGDPIEARALRAVLGRGTQDLWLGAGKSHLGHLEAAAGFAGLAKVMCSLQNGAIAPNLHFNSLNPHIDLANSRLVVPTAVSQLRPEGGGSLMSGRVSALCKTCEVDI
;
A
#
# COMPACT_ATOMS: atom_id res chain seq x y z
N MET A 1 47.90 60.97 4.09
CA MET A 1 47.66 62.27 4.75
C MET A 1 47.24 62.01 6.19
N GLN A 2 48.19 62.17 7.12
CA GLN A 2 48.01 62.17 8.57
C GLN A 2 47.06 63.30 9.00
N LEU A 3 46.08 63.07 9.88
CA LEU A 3 46.08 63.34 11.34
C LEU A 3 44.93 64.32 11.67
N PHE A 4 44.11 64.01 12.69
CA PHE A 4 44.06 64.77 13.96
C PHE A 4 43.18 64.10 15.06
N LYS A 5 43.84 63.74 16.18
CA LYS A 5 43.46 63.65 17.63
C LYS A 5 42.25 62.80 18.10
N LEU A 6 42.41 61.71 18.89
CA LEU A 6 42.71 61.56 20.35
C LEU A 6 41.68 62.26 21.27
N CYS A 7 41.07 61.70 22.34
CA CYS A 7 41.22 60.46 23.10
C CYS A 7 40.05 60.35 24.15
N GLY A 8 39.64 59.13 24.54
CA GLY A 8 39.39 58.81 25.95
C GLY A 8 37.96 58.60 26.49
N LYS A 9 37.42 57.37 26.39
CA LYS A 9 37.05 56.45 27.50
C LYS A 9 35.95 55.47 27.08
N ARG A 10 36.29 54.18 27.10
CA ARG A 10 35.40 53.03 26.92
C ARG A 10 34.40 52.94 28.08
N LYS A 11 33.10 52.93 27.80
CA LYS A 11 32.12 52.14 28.56
C LYS A 11 31.74 50.95 27.69
N LYS A 12 32.06 49.74 28.15
CA LYS A 12 31.52 48.49 27.59
C LYS A 12 30.00 48.51 27.79
N LEU A 13 29.23 48.38 26.71
CA LEU A 13 27.87 47.88 26.76
C LEU A 13 27.93 46.34 26.95
N PRO A 14 27.03 45.72 27.75
CA PRO A 14 27.11 44.29 28.04
C PRO A 14 26.73 43.41 26.84
N GLU A 15 27.32 42.22 26.80
CA GLU A 15 27.14 41.16 25.80
C GLU A 15 25.83 40.35 25.95
N ASP A 16 24.77 40.88 26.59
CA ASP A 16 23.56 40.08 26.92
C ASP A 16 22.38 40.22 25.92
N THR A 17 22.55 40.92 24.80
CA THR A 17 21.39 41.20 23.90
C THR A 17 21.08 40.10 22.88
N LYS A 18 21.92 39.06 22.73
CA LYS A 18 21.62 37.91 21.84
C LYS A 18 20.91 36.76 22.54
N GLU A 19 21.13 36.56 23.84
CA GLU A 19 20.40 35.56 24.64
C GLU A 19 18.98 36.03 24.97
N LEU A 20 18.77 37.31 25.29
CA LEU A 20 17.43 37.86 25.56
C LEU A 20 16.48 37.85 24.33
N CYS A 21 17.00 37.97 23.11
CA CYS A 21 16.18 37.84 21.88
C CYS A 21 15.85 36.39 21.53
N ARG A 22 16.77 35.43 21.77
CA ARG A 22 16.46 33.99 21.63
C ARG A 22 15.52 33.51 22.72
N GLU A 23 15.73 33.93 23.97
CA GLU A 23 14.80 33.66 25.07
C GLU A 23 13.43 34.32 24.86
N GLY A 24 13.38 35.53 24.29
CA GLY A 24 12.11 36.21 23.96
C GLY A 24 11.34 35.53 22.83
N PHE A 25 12.05 35.06 21.79
CA PHE A 25 11.46 34.32 20.67
C PHE A 25 11.02 32.91 21.10
N ASP A 26 11.84 32.20 21.88
CA ASP A 26 11.53 30.89 22.46
C ASP A 26 10.41 31.00 23.52
N ARG A 27 10.36 32.07 24.33
CA ARG A 27 9.20 32.36 25.21
C ARG A 27 7.93 32.69 24.43
N SER A 28 8.02 33.39 23.30
CA SER A 28 6.87 33.68 22.44
C SER A 28 6.31 32.41 21.79
N LEU A 29 7.19 31.54 21.27
CA LEU A 29 6.81 30.25 20.71
C LEU A 29 6.28 29.29 21.79
N ARG A 30 6.90 29.25 22.98
CA ARG A 30 6.39 28.46 24.12
C ARG A 30 5.04 28.98 24.62
N LYS A 31 4.82 30.30 24.59
CA LYS A 31 3.54 30.91 24.94
C LYS A 31 2.46 30.59 23.91
N GLN A 32 2.76 30.70 22.62
CA GLN A 32 1.87 30.28 21.53
C GLN A 32 1.57 28.78 21.59
N ARG A 33 2.56 27.94 21.86
CA ARG A 33 2.38 26.50 22.06
C ARG A 33 1.49 26.18 23.25
N SER A 34 1.68 26.86 24.38
CA SER A 34 0.84 26.66 25.58
C SER A 34 -0.61 27.07 25.31
N GLU A 35 -0.84 28.19 24.62
CA GLU A 35 -2.18 28.64 24.23
C GLU A 35 -2.85 27.65 23.26
N LEU A 36 -2.11 27.11 22.30
CA LEU A 36 -2.62 26.07 21.39
C LEU A 36 -2.92 24.75 22.12
N LEU A 37 -2.08 24.34 23.08
CA LEU A 37 -2.36 23.18 23.93
C LEU A 37 -3.65 23.39 24.72
N ASP A 38 -3.85 24.56 25.32
CA ASP A 38 -5.06 24.89 26.08
C ASP A 38 -6.32 24.77 25.21
N VAL A 39 -6.29 25.31 23.98
CA VAL A 39 -7.41 25.24 23.02
C VAL A 39 -7.67 23.79 22.60
N VAL A 40 -6.61 23.04 22.30
CA VAL A 40 -6.73 21.65 21.85
C VAL A 40 -7.23 20.72 22.95
N GLU A 41 -6.71 20.84 24.16
CA GLU A 41 -7.18 20.07 25.32
C GLU A 41 -8.64 20.38 25.63
N LEU A 42 -9.06 21.65 25.58
CA LEU A 42 -10.44 22.05 25.85
C LEU A 42 -11.41 21.53 24.77
N ALA A 43 -11.04 21.66 23.50
CA ALA A 43 -11.82 21.12 22.39
C ALA A 43 -11.95 19.60 22.49
N ALA A 44 -10.86 18.91 22.84
CA ALA A 44 -10.84 17.45 23.01
C ALA A 44 -11.73 17.01 24.18
N ALA A 45 -11.60 17.65 25.33
CA ALA A 45 -12.41 17.37 26.52
C ALA A 45 -13.90 17.56 26.23
N THR A 46 -14.24 18.63 25.49
CA THR A 46 -15.62 18.92 25.10
C THR A 46 -16.18 17.89 24.11
N ALA A 47 -15.39 17.49 23.11
CA ALA A 47 -15.82 16.52 22.11
C ALA A 47 -16.02 15.09 22.68
N LEU A 48 -15.19 14.74 23.68
CA LEU A 48 -15.17 13.46 24.38
C LEU A 48 -16.10 13.41 25.61
N GLY A 49 -16.52 14.56 26.13
CA GLY A 49 -17.34 14.63 27.35
C GLY A 49 -16.60 14.29 28.63
N CYS A 50 -15.27 14.46 28.68
CA CYS A 50 -14.44 14.21 29.86
C CYS A 50 -13.89 15.51 30.49
N GLN A 51 -13.25 15.43 31.66
CA GLN A 51 -12.61 16.60 32.24
C GLN A 51 -11.27 16.90 31.56
N ARG A 52 -10.94 18.19 31.41
CA ARG A 52 -9.67 18.63 30.82
C ARG A 52 -8.44 18.01 31.50
N SER A 53 -8.47 17.81 32.82
CA SER A 53 -7.38 17.20 33.57
C SER A 53 -7.10 15.73 33.21
N GLU A 54 -8.02 15.08 32.48
CA GLU A 54 -7.85 13.72 31.98
C GLU A 54 -7.08 13.66 30.64
N ILE A 55 -6.81 14.81 30.02
CA ILE A 55 -6.12 14.92 28.74
C ILE A 55 -4.71 15.45 28.96
N ALA A 56 -3.73 14.55 28.95
CA ALA A 56 -2.32 14.92 28.95
C ALA A 56 -1.81 15.12 27.51
N ALA A 57 -0.71 15.87 27.35
CA ALA A 57 -0.16 16.21 26.04
C ALA A 57 0.19 14.99 25.16
N ASP A 58 0.63 13.87 25.75
CA ASP A 58 0.96 12.62 25.06
C ASP A 58 -0.23 11.65 24.92
N THR A 59 -1.42 12.08 25.36
CA THR A 59 -2.62 11.24 25.33
C THR A 59 -3.10 11.06 23.90
N ILE A 60 -3.28 9.79 23.50
CA ILE A 60 -3.92 9.45 22.22
C ILE A 60 -5.42 9.67 22.36
N LEU A 61 -5.97 10.62 21.60
CA LEU A 61 -7.38 11.01 21.73
C LEU A 61 -8.33 9.84 21.40
N ALA A 62 -7.98 8.97 20.45
CA ALA A 62 -8.75 7.76 20.14
C ALA A 62 -8.90 6.79 21.34
N LYS A 63 -7.92 6.74 22.25
CA LYS A 63 -8.00 5.88 23.46
C LYS A 63 -9.04 6.38 24.46
N LEU A 64 -9.38 7.66 24.40
CA LEU A 64 -10.42 8.26 25.22
C LEU A 64 -11.82 8.15 24.59
N GLY A 65 -11.96 7.41 23.48
CA GLY A 65 -13.23 7.20 22.79
C GLY A 65 -13.51 8.18 21.66
N LEU A 66 -12.47 8.81 21.09
CA LEU A 66 -12.64 9.68 19.92
C LEU A 66 -12.92 8.83 18.67
N ASP A 67 -14.20 8.58 18.39
CA ASP A 67 -14.68 7.96 17.16
C ASP A 67 -14.78 8.97 15.99
N SER A 68 -15.20 8.52 14.80
CA SER A 68 -15.34 9.40 13.63
C SER A 68 -16.31 10.57 13.85
N GLY A 69 -17.36 10.38 14.67
CA GLY A 69 -18.32 11.44 14.99
C GLY A 69 -17.74 12.46 15.97
N ALA A 70 -17.02 11.99 17.00
CA ALA A 70 -16.29 12.82 17.94
C ALA A 70 -15.11 13.56 17.26
N ALA A 71 -14.46 12.94 16.28
CA ALA A 71 -13.40 13.57 15.49
C ALA A 71 -13.92 14.77 14.69
N VAL A 72 -15.07 14.63 14.02
CA VAL A 72 -15.70 15.76 13.30
C VAL A 72 -16.07 16.88 14.27
N ARG A 73 -16.74 16.57 15.39
CA ARG A 73 -17.08 17.58 16.40
C ARG A 73 -15.85 18.27 16.98
N PHE A 74 -14.79 17.50 17.26
CA PHE A 74 -13.53 18.02 17.75
C PHE A 74 -12.90 18.99 16.76
N VAL A 75 -12.83 18.60 15.48
CA VAL A 75 -12.30 19.44 14.41
C VAL A 75 -13.15 20.69 14.21
N ASP A 76 -14.48 20.60 14.28
CA ASP A 76 -15.39 21.75 14.21
C ASP A 76 -15.18 22.73 15.38
N LEU A 77 -14.96 22.20 16.59
CA LEU A 77 -14.63 23.02 17.77
C LEU A 77 -13.27 23.71 17.59
N LEU A 78 -12.24 22.98 17.17
CA LEU A 78 -10.92 23.56 16.87
C LEU A 78 -11.00 24.64 15.80
N GLN A 79 -11.74 24.37 14.72
CA GLN A 79 -11.96 25.29 13.60
C GLN A 79 -12.58 26.60 14.08
N LYS A 80 -13.53 26.52 15.02
CA LYS A 80 -14.22 27.67 15.60
C LYS A 80 -13.31 28.48 16.52
N GLU A 81 -12.48 27.82 17.32
CA GLU A 81 -11.62 28.48 18.31
C GLU A 81 -10.33 29.06 17.70
N LEU A 82 -9.79 28.46 16.63
CA LEU A 82 -8.52 28.86 16.02
C LEU A 82 -8.62 30.00 14.99
N ASP A 83 -9.82 30.50 14.67
CA ASP A 83 -10.11 31.60 13.73
C ASP A 83 -9.23 31.61 12.45
N ILE A 84 -9.10 30.45 11.81
CA ILE A 84 -8.23 30.22 10.65
C ILE A 84 -8.78 30.69 9.29
N GLY A 85 -9.69 31.68 9.29
CA GLY A 85 -10.28 32.25 8.08
C GLY A 85 -11.03 31.23 7.22
N SER A 86 -10.80 31.23 5.89
CA SER A 86 -11.47 30.33 4.94
C SER A 86 -10.88 28.92 4.84
N ARG A 87 -9.82 28.61 5.61
CA ARG A 87 -9.12 27.32 5.56
C ARG A 87 -9.89 26.32 6.40
N ARG A 88 -10.18 25.12 5.88
CA ARG A 88 -10.83 24.04 6.64
C ARG A 88 -9.82 23.05 7.17
N LEU A 89 -9.94 22.69 8.45
CA LEU A 89 -9.22 21.56 9.02
C LEU A 89 -9.88 20.26 8.53
N PRO A 90 -9.10 19.28 8.05
CA PRO A 90 -9.66 18.00 7.65
C PRO A 90 -10.11 17.20 8.89
N ALA A 91 -11.26 16.52 8.81
CA ALA A 91 -11.80 15.71 9.91
C ALA A 91 -10.83 14.61 10.38
N SER A 92 -9.92 14.22 9.50
CA SER A 92 -8.91 13.19 9.69
C SER A 92 -7.65 13.65 10.41
N LEU A 93 -7.52 14.95 10.70
CA LEU A 93 -6.34 15.55 11.32
C LEU A 93 -5.94 14.84 12.63
N VAL A 94 -6.94 14.38 13.40
CA VAL A 94 -6.72 13.67 14.67
C VAL A 94 -6.16 12.27 14.48
N PHE A 95 -6.34 11.65 13.31
CA PHE A 95 -5.75 10.35 13.01
C PHE A 95 -4.31 10.50 12.51
N ASP A 96 -4.02 11.59 11.78
CA ASP A 96 -2.66 11.92 11.33
C ASP A 96 -1.76 12.38 12.50
N TYR A 97 -2.34 13.03 13.51
CA TYR A 97 -1.66 13.53 14.71
C TYR A 97 -2.41 13.04 15.97
N PRO A 98 -2.17 11.80 16.40
CA PRO A 98 -3.02 11.12 17.39
C PRO A 98 -2.92 11.67 18.80
N SER A 99 -1.80 12.33 19.14
CA SER A 99 -1.63 12.99 20.44
C SER A 99 -1.82 14.50 20.38
N VAL A 100 -2.24 15.09 21.50
CA VAL A 100 -2.40 16.55 21.65
C VAL A 100 -1.08 17.29 21.33
N ALA A 101 0.05 16.77 21.79
CA ALA A 101 1.37 17.32 21.52
C ALA A 101 1.70 17.29 20.03
N GLU A 102 1.52 16.16 19.34
CA GLU A 102 1.78 16.06 17.91
C GLU A 102 0.86 16.97 17.09
N LEU A 103 -0.41 17.09 17.49
CA LEU A 103 -1.36 17.96 16.84
C LEU A 103 -0.95 19.43 16.95
N VAL A 104 -0.52 19.88 18.13
CA VAL A 104 -0.04 21.26 18.35
C VAL A 104 1.31 21.50 17.68
N ASP A 105 2.25 20.56 17.77
CA ASP A 105 3.63 20.76 17.36
C ASP A 105 3.85 20.55 15.86
N ARG A 106 3.04 19.72 15.21
CA ARG A 106 3.23 19.35 13.79
C ARG A 106 1.97 19.50 12.94
N GLY A 107 0.79 19.27 13.51
CA GLY A 107 -0.49 19.33 12.78
C GLY A 107 -0.95 20.75 12.50
N LEU A 108 -1.29 21.50 13.54
CA LEU A 108 -1.80 22.86 13.45
C LEU A 108 -0.86 23.86 12.75
N PRO A 109 0.48 23.81 12.92
CA PRO A 109 1.38 24.73 12.24
C PRO A 109 1.21 24.74 10.72
N ARG A 110 0.92 23.59 10.09
CA ARG A 110 0.68 23.49 8.63
C ARG A 110 -0.54 24.28 8.15
N PHE A 111 -1.51 24.53 9.02
CA PHE A 111 -2.74 25.27 8.69
C PHE A 111 -2.68 26.72 9.16
N LEU A 112 -1.93 26.98 10.23
CA LEU A 112 -1.72 28.30 10.82
C LEU A 112 -0.67 29.13 10.09
N SER A 113 0.28 28.51 9.36
CA SER A 113 1.27 29.22 8.57
C SER A 113 0.68 29.70 7.23
N ASP A 114 0.90 30.98 6.87
CA ASP A 114 0.60 31.49 5.52
C ASP A 114 1.56 30.93 4.45
N THR A 115 2.67 30.33 4.89
CA THR A 115 3.54 29.54 4.02
C THR A 115 2.91 28.18 3.80
N SER A 116 2.43 27.95 2.58
CA SER A 116 2.36 26.61 2.01
C SER A 116 3.80 26.11 1.95
N ASP A 117 4.31 25.56 3.05
CA ASP A 117 5.56 24.82 3.06
C ASP A 117 5.27 23.51 2.35
N ALA A 118 5.23 23.61 1.03
CA ALA A 118 5.43 22.49 0.14
C ALA A 118 6.72 21.83 0.58
N VAL A 119 6.64 20.54 0.95
CA VAL A 119 7.82 19.71 1.03
C VAL A 119 8.46 19.77 -0.36
N LEU A 120 9.54 20.53 -0.47
CA LEU A 120 10.30 20.64 -1.71
C LEU A 120 10.83 19.23 -2.00
N PRO A 121 10.61 18.67 -3.19
CA PRO A 121 11.22 17.40 -3.54
C PRO A 121 12.73 17.56 -3.41
N LEU A 122 13.35 16.69 -2.60
CA LEU A 122 14.80 16.53 -2.59
C LEU A 122 15.25 16.27 -4.03
N ALA A 123 16.25 17.02 -4.50
CA ALA A 123 16.76 16.85 -5.86
C ALA A 123 17.14 15.37 -6.09
N PRO A 124 16.71 14.76 -7.21
CA PRO A 124 17.01 13.36 -7.50
C PRO A 124 18.52 13.17 -7.56
N GLN A 125 19.05 12.22 -6.79
CA GLN A 125 20.44 11.81 -6.93
C GLN A 125 20.49 10.77 -8.04
N ALA A 126 21.06 11.14 -9.19
CA ALA A 126 21.35 10.21 -10.28
C ALA A 126 22.43 9.21 -9.83
N ALA A 127 22.04 8.19 -9.08
CA ALA A 127 22.79 6.95 -9.06
C ALA A 127 22.53 6.25 -10.40
N GLU A 128 23.56 5.70 -11.04
CA GLU A 128 23.43 4.72 -12.13
C GLU A 128 22.74 3.47 -11.59
N SER A 129 21.45 3.56 -11.30
CA SER A 129 20.62 2.47 -10.82
C SER A 129 20.34 1.56 -12.01
N LYS A 130 20.75 0.31 -11.90
CA LYS A 130 20.42 -0.72 -12.90
C LYS A 130 18.90 -0.89 -12.91
N SER A 131 18.31 -0.81 -14.09
CA SER A 131 16.87 -0.95 -14.26
C SER A 131 16.41 -2.35 -13.84
N ILE A 132 15.31 -2.41 -13.11
CA ILE A 132 14.62 -3.68 -12.84
C ILE A 132 13.47 -3.78 -13.83
N LEU A 133 13.40 -4.91 -14.53
CA LEU A 133 12.32 -5.21 -15.48
C LEU A 133 11.43 -6.28 -14.87
N ILE A 134 10.11 -6.11 -15.01
CA ILE A 134 9.15 -7.21 -14.86
C ILE A 134 9.11 -7.89 -16.23
N SER A 135 9.87 -8.99 -16.37
CA SER A 135 10.06 -9.68 -17.66
C SER A 135 8.90 -10.63 -17.98
N SER A 136 8.20 -11.13 -16.97
CA SER A 136 7.04 -12.02 -17.13
C SER A 136 6.21 -12.04 -15.86
N GLY A 137 4.91 -12.32 -15.98
CA GLY A 137 4.01 -12.51 -14.86
C GLY A 137 2.90 -13.52 -15.19
N ALA A 138 2.39 -14.17 -14.16
CA ALA A 138 1.29 -15.12 -14.26
C ALA A 138 0.32 -14.95 -13.09
N TRP A 139 -0.97 -15.16 -13.36
CA TRP A 139 -2.05 -14.82 -12.46
C TRP A 139 -3.12 -15.90 -12.46
N GLN A 140 -3.82 -16.01 -11.35
CA GLN A 140 -5.11 -16.66 -11.25
C GLN A 140 -5.99 -15.73 -10.42
N LEU A 141 -6.85 -14.98 -11.09
CA LEU A 141 -7.74 -13.99 -10.49
C LEU A 141 -9.20 -14.39 -10.75
N PRO A 142 -10.15 -13.91 -9.94
CA PRO A 142 -11.57 -14.15 -10.16
C PRO A 142 -11.95 -13.71 -11.58
N GLY A 143 -12.53 -14.64 -12.36
CA GLY A 143 -12.95 -14.41 -13.74
C GLY A 143 -11.83 -14.18 -14.78
N ALA A 144 -10.55 -14.19 -14.39
CA ALA A 144 -9.45 -13.90 -15.32
C ALA A 144 -8.13 -14.61 -14.95
N GLU A 145 -7.61 -15.43 -15.87
CA GLU A 145 -6.24 -15.97 -15.79
C GLU A 145 -5.23 -15.21 -16.65
N GLU A 146 -5.72 -14.33 -17.52
CA GLU A 146 -4.92 -13.56 -18.47
C GLU A 146 -5.19 -12.05 -18.31
N LEU A 147 -4.15 -11.24 -18.50
CA LEU A 147 -4.20 -9.78 -18.41
C LEU A 147 -5.23 -9.17 -19.38
N GLN A 148 -5.32 -9.73 -20.60
CA GLN A 148 -6.27 -9.31 -21.63
C GLN A 148 -7.71 -9.52 -21.17
N VAL A 149 -8.00 -10.65 -20.53
CA VAL A 149 -9.33 -10.97 -20.01
C VAL A 149 -9.71 -10.00 -18.89
N LEU A 150 -8.79 -9.74 -17.96
CA LEU A 150 -8.96 -8.74 -16.89
C LEU A 150 -9.36 -7.37 -17.46
N TRP A 151 -8.69 -6.94 -18.53
CA TRP A 151 -8.99 -5.67 -19.20
C TRP A 151 -10.34 -5.65 -19.90
N THR A 152 -10.75 -6.76 -20.53
CA THR A 152 -12.03 -6.80 -21.28
C THR A 152 -13.27 -6.93 -20.41
N ARG A 153 -13.19 -7.62 -19.28
CA ARG A 153 -14.37 -7.93 -18.46
C ARG A 153 -14.90 -6.70 -17.73
N GLN A 154 -14.02 -5.92 -17.08
CA GLN A 154 -14.35 -4.68 -16.35
C GLN A 154 -15.64 -4.77 -15.52
N GLN A 155 -15.90 -5.94 -14.92
CA GLN A 155 -17.14 -6.23 -14.23
C GLN A 155 -16.86 -6.56 -12.76
N ASP A 156 -17.96 -6.66 -12.02
CA ASP A 156 -17.97 -7.05 -10.62
C ASP A 156 -17.88 -8.58 -10.52
N GLU A 157 -16.75 -9.09 -10.02
CA GLU A 157 -16.47 -10.53 -9.86
C GLU A 157 -16.87 -11.03 -8.46
N VAL A 158 -17.52 -10.20 -7.65
CA VAL A 158 -17.96 -10.59 -6.31
C VAL A 158 -19.31 -11.31 -6.38
N GLN A 159 -19.35 -12.50 -5.80
CA GLN A 159 -20.51 -13.40 -5.78
C GLN A 159 -20.80 -13.87 -4.35
N GLU A 160 -21.87 -14.65 -4.17
CA GLU A 160 -22.10 -15.37 -2.92
C GLU A 160 -21.03 -16.45 -2.71
N ILE A 161 -20.71 -16.74 -1.45
CA ILE A 161 -19.73 -17.78 -1.09
C ILE A 161 -20.19 -19.13 -1.68
N PRO A 162 -19.39 -19.76 -2.55
CA PRO A 162 -19.74 -21.05 -3.15
C PRO A 162 -19.79 -22.18 -2.11
N LEU A 163 -20.72 -23.12 -2.28
CA LEU A 163 -20.83 -24.31 -1.42
C LEU A 163 -19.55 -25.16 -1.38
N CYS A 164 -18.73 -25.11 -2.44
CA CYS A 164 -17.44 -25.80 -2.49
C CYS A 164 -16.37 -25.16 -1.58
N ARG A 165 -16.61 -23.97 -1.03
CA ARG A 165 -15.77 -23.36 0.02
C ARG A 165 -16.33 -23.70 1.39
N TRP A 166 -17.52 -23.19 1.70
CA TRP A 166 -18.32 -23.59 2.86
C TRP A 166 -19.76 -23.14 2.69
N ASP A 167 -20.68 -23.76 3.43
CA ASP A 167 -22.08 -23.34 3.46
C ASP A 167 -22.29 -22.24 4.51
N TRP A 168 -22.34 -20.98 4.06
CA TRP A 168 -22.58 -19.83 4.94
C TRP A 168 -24.01 -19.80 5.51
N THR A 169 -24.97 -20.49 4.90
CA THR A 169 -26.37 -20.54 5.35
C THR A 169 -26.57 -21.44 6.59
N THR A 170 -25.58 -22.26 6.91
CA THR A 170 -25.56 -23.05 8.16
C THR A 170 -24.73 -22.40 9.27
N CYS A 171 -23.99 -21.33 8.93
CA CYS A 171 -23.17 -20.56 9.86
C CYS A 171 -24.00 -19.40 10.45
N GLU A 172 -24.55 -19.56 11.65
CA GLU A 172 -25.37 -18.54 12.33
C GLU A 172 -24.62 -17.21 12.47
N THR A 173 -23.35 -17.25 12.84
CA THR A 173 -22.51 -16.05 12.96
C THR A 173 -22.28 -15.36 11.61
N CYS A 174 -22.16 -16.12 10.52
CA CYS A 174 -22.00 -15.55 9.19
C CYS A 174 -23.28 -14.79 8.80
N GLN A 175 -24.45 -15.37 9.09
CA GLN A 175 -25.74 -14.73 8.84
C GLN A 175 -25.94 -13.47 9.69
N SER A 176 -25.64 -13.54 11.00
CA SER A 176 -25.83 -12.40 11.90
C SER A 176 -24.93 -11.22 11.55
N LEU A 177 -23.73 -11.49 11.03
CA LEU A 177 -22.78 -10.47 10.57
C LEU A 177 -22.93 -10.09 9.09
N GLY A 178 -23.87 -10.70 8.35
CA GLY A 178 -24.09 -10.43 6.92
C GLY A 178 -22.97 -10.92 5.99
N VAL A 179 -22.10 -11.81 6.48
CA VAL A 179 -20.98 -12.38 5.74
C VAL A 179 -21.49 -13.45 4.77
N ARG A 180 -21.72 -13.04 3.52
CA ARG A 180 -22.18 -13.94 2.45
C ARG A 180 -21.50 -13.78 1.09
N HIS A 181 -20.67 -12.75 0.91
CA HIS A 181 -20.06 -12.41 -0.38
C HIS A 181 -18.53 -12.50 -0.36
N GLY A 182 -17.96 -12.79 -1.52
CA GLY A 182 -16.53 -12.78 -1.81
C GLY A 182 -16.28 -12.91 -3.31
N SER A 183 -15.05 -12.67 -3.74
CA SER A 183 -14.61 -13.08 -5.08
C SER A 183 -13.76 -14.35 -4.95
N PHE A 184 -13.94 -15.29 -5.88
CA PHE A 184 -13.35 -16.62 -5.77
C PHE A 184 -12.68 -17.00 -7.08
N ILE A 185 -11.53 -17.66 -6.98
CA ILE A 185 -10.93 -18.26 -8.15
C ILE A 185 -11.58 -19.61 -8.43
N GLU A 186 -11.73 -19.92 -9.71
CA GLU A 186 -12.18 -21.25 -10.12
C GLU A 186 -11.06 -22.27 -9.87
N ASN A 187 -11.45 -23.50 -9.55
CA ASN A 187 -10.53 -24.65 -9.48
C ASN A 187 -9.34 -24.49 -8.51
N ALA A 188 -9.53 -23.78 -7.39
CA ALA A 188 -8.48 -23.55 -6.37
C ALA A 188 -7.86 -24.84 -5.80
N ASP A 189 -8.56 -25.97 -5.92
CA ASP A 189 -8.15 -27.29 -5.46
C ASP A 189 -7.36 -28.09 -6.51
N GLN A 190 -7.37 -27.68 -7.78
CA GLN A 190 -6.69 -28.38 -8.88
C GLN A 190 -5.18 -28.12 -8.86
N PHE A 191 -4.40 -29.18 -9.08
CA PHE A 191 -2.94 -29.10 -9.11
C PHE A 191 -2.32 -30.30 -9.84
N ASP A 192 -1.33 -30.03 -10.70
CA ASP A 192 -0.59 -31.05 -11.43
C ASP A 192 0.60 -31.57 -10.61
N ALA A 193 0.32 -32.51 -9.71
CA ALA A 193 1.34 -33.08 -8.83
C ALA A 193 2.43 -33.86 -9.60
N GLU A 194 2.06 -34.55 -10.68
CA GLU A 194 3.00 -35.32 -11.49
C GLU A 194 4.00 -34.40 -12.18
N PHE A 195 3.53 -33.29 -12.75
CA PHE A 195 4.40 -32.28 -13.34
C PHE A 195 5.46 -31.78 -12.36
N PHE A 196 5.12 -31.61 -11.09
CA PHE A 196 6.04 -31.16 -10.05
C PHE A 196 6.76 -32.30 -9.29
N SER A 197 6.57 -33.55 -9.72
CA SER A 197 7.16 -34.74 -9.09
C SER A 197 6.82 -34.87 -7.60
N LEU A 198 5.60 -34.48 -7.22
CA LEU A 198 5.06 -34.57 -5.86
C LEU A 198 4.17 -35.81 -5.72
N SER A 199 4.27 -36.48 -4.56
CA SER A 199 3.45 -37.66 -4.29
C SER A 199 1.99 -37.26 -3.98
N ALA A 200 1.06 -38.18 -4.22
CA ALA A 200 -0.35 -37.98 -3.84
C ALA A 200 -0.51 -37.75 -2.32
N ALA A 201 0.25 -38.49 -1.50
CA ALA A 201 0.21 -38.38 -0.04
C ALA A 201 0.69 -37.00 0.46
N GLU A 202 1.68 -36.41 -0.19
CA GLU A 202 2.16 -35.06 0.12
C GLU A 202 1.15 -34.01 -0.35
N THR A 203 0.69 -34.13 -1.60
CA THR A 203 -0.22 -33.16 -2.22
C THR A 203 -1.55 -33.05 -1.47
N GLN A 204 -2.07 -34.17 -0.94
CA GLN A 204 -3.34 -34.20 -0.21
C GLN A 204 -3.35 -33.29 1.03
N VAL A 205 -2.23 -33.19 1.75
CA VAL A 205 -2.11 -32.37 2.97
C VAL A 205 -1.47 -31.02 2.73
N MET A 206 -0.99 -30.76 1.51
CA MET A 206 -0.34 -29.52 1.11
C MET A 206 -1.35 -28.39 0.98
N ASP A 207 -1.10 -27.23 1.59
CA ASP A 207 -1.95 -26.05 1.47
C ASP A 207 -2.16 -25.68 -0.02
N PRO A 208 -3.42 -25.56 -0.49
CA PRO A 208 -3.71 -25.13 -1.86
C PRO A 208 -3.02 -23.81 -2.25
N GLN A 209 -2.76 -22.90 -1.31
CA GLN A 209 -2.00 -21.67 -1.56
C GLN A 209 -0.56 -21.97 -2.00
N GLN A 210 0.09 -22.98 -1.41
CA GLN A 210 1.43 -23.42 -1.84
C GLN A 210 1.39 -24.05 -3.24
N ARG A 211 0.31 -24.77 -3.57
CA ARG A 211 0.12 -25.40 -4.88
C ARG A 211 -0.02 -24.34 -5.97
N LEU A 212 -0.89 -23.36 -5.73
CA LEU A 212 -1.12 -22.25 -6.64
C LEU A 212 0.11 -21.38 -6.83
N MET A 213 0.83 -21.03 -5.76
CA MET A 213 2.07 -20.25 -5.87
C MET A 213 3.14 -21.00 -6.67
N LEU A 214 3.24 -22.33 -6.53
CA LEU A 214 4.16 -23.14 -7.32
C LEU A 214 3.78 -23.13 -8.81
N THR A 215 2.48 -23.28 -9.13
CA THR A 215 1.96 -23.18 -10.50
C THR A 215 2.18 -21.79 -11.10
N THR A 216 1.80 -20.72 -10.42
CA THR A 216 1.95 -19.35 -10.94
C THR A 216 3.42 -18.95 -11.08
N SER A 217 4.27 -19.32 -10.12
CA SER A 217 5.73 -19.08 -10.23
C SER A 217 6.32 -19.78 -11.45
N TYR A 218 5.97 -21.05 -11.68
CA TYR A 218 6.45 -21.76 -12.87
C TYR A 218 5.90 -21.16 -14.16
N ARG A 219 4.61 -20.78 -14.22
CA ARG A 219 4.02 -20.09 -15.39
C ARG A 219 4.73 -18.78 -15.70
N ALA A 220 5.05 -17.96 -14.68
CA ALA A 220 5.79 -16.72 -14.86
C ALA A 220 7.20 -16.98 -15.42
N LEU A 221 7.92 -17.98 -14.88
CA LEU A 221 9.24 -18.37 -15.38
C LEU A 221 9.18 -18.90 -16.82
N ALA A 222 8.23 -19.78 -17.12
CA ALA A 222 8.00 -20.31 -18.46
C ALA A 222 7.66 -19.22 -19.48
N GLY A 223 6.90 -18.20 -19.07
CA GLY A 223 6.59 -17.03 -19.92
C GLY A 223 7.82 -16.22 -20.36
N SER A 224 8.95 -16.36 -19.64
CA SER A 224 10.24 -15.76 -20.01
C SER A 224 11.22 -16.74 -20.67
N GLY A 225 10.78 -17.95 -21.00
CA GLY A 225 11.58 -18.97 -21.69
C GLY A 225 12.38 -19.91 -20.78
N HIS A 226 12.19 -19.87 -19.45
CA HIS A 226 12.77 -20.87 -18.55
C HIS A 226 12.01 -22.19 -18.62
N ASP A 227 12.71 -23.30 -18.41
CA ASP A 227 12.11 -24.61 -18.19
C ASP A 227 12.67 -25.26 -16.91
N LYS A 228 12.09 -26.38 -16.47
CA LYS A 228 12.53 -27.08 -15.25
C LYS A 228 14.01 -27.49 -15.29
N ALA A 229 14.57 -27.78 -16.47
CA ALA A 229 15.97 -28.18 -16.60
C ALA A 229 16.91 -26.98 -16.52
N THR A 230 16.54 -25.83 -17.10
CA THR A 230 17.35 -24.60 -17.05
C THR A 230 17.38 -23.96 -15.67
N LEU A 231 16.32 -24.14 -14.88
CA LEU A 231 16.20 -23.57 -13.52
C LEU A 231 17.11 -24.24 -12.48
N GLN A 232 17.49 -25.50 -12.69
CA GLN A 232 18.24 -26.29 -11.71
C GLN A 232 19.59 -25.66 -11.35
N GLY A 233 19.76 -25.36 -10.06
CA GLY A 233 20.97 -24.78 -9.50
C GLY A 233 21.20 -23.30 -9.83
N THR A 234 20.21 -22.60 -10.40
CA THR A 234 20.30 -21.16 -10.67
C THR A 234 20.26 -20.35 -9.37
N PRO A 235 20.94 -19.20 -9.28
CA PRO A 235 20.94 -18.34 -8.09
C PRO A 235 19.71 -17.42 -8.05
N MET A 236 18.53 -17.94 -8.38
CA MET A 236 17.29 -17.19 -8.43
C MET A 236 16.68 -17.06 -7.03
N ALA A 237 16.31 -15.85 -6.62
CA ALA A 237 15.64 -15.61 -5.35
C ALA A 237 14.13 -15.79 -5.44
N ILE A 238 13.49 -16.23 -4.35
CA ILE A 238 12.05 -16.33 -4.19
C ILE A 238 11.60 -15.50 -2.98
N PHE A 239 10.62 -14.61 -3.18
CA PHE A 239 9.90 -13.93 -2.10
C PHE A 239 8.41 -14.24 -2.25
N ALA A 240 7.84 -14.99 -1.31
CA ALA A 240 6.43 -15.40 -1.36
C ALA A 240 5.60 -14.61 -0.34
N ALA A 241 4.53 -13.97 -0.78
CA ALA A 241 3.55 -13.28 0.05
C ALA A 241 2.45 -14.24 0.51
N LEU A 242 2.29 -14.40 1.82
CA LEU A 242 1.29 -15.28 2.40
C LEU A 242 0.90 -14.78 3.81
N SER A 243 -0.35 -14.40 4.01
CA SER A 243 -0.88 -13.96 5.31
C SER A 243 -1.97 -14.87 5.88
N ASN A 244 -2.68 -15.63 5.05
CA ASN A 244 -3.80 -16.44 5.50
C ASN A 244 -3.40 -17.88 5.85
N GLN A 245 -3.96 -18.38 6.96
CA GLN A 245 -3.63 -19.69 7.54
C GLN A 245 -4.87 -20.57 7.74
N ASP A 246 -5.94 -20.36 6.95
CA ASP A 246 -7.16 -21.17 7.05
C ASP A 246 -6.87 -22.67 6.94
N TRP A 247 -5.95 -23.07 6.06
CA TRP A 247 -5.55 -24.47 5.90
C TRP A 247 -4.85 -25.04 7.14
N TYR A 248 -4.02 -24.25 7.81
CA TYR A 248 -3.41 -24.66 9.07
C TYR A 248 -4.49 -24.94 10.13
N HIS A 249 -5.47 -24.05 10.27
CA HIS A 249 -6.57 -24.22 11.21
C HIS A 249 -7.45 -25.43 10.88
N SER A 250 -7.78 -25.66 9.60
CA SER A 250 -8.57 -26.83 9.20
C SER A 250 -7.80 -28.15 9.42
N SER A 251 -6.48 -28.13 9.31
CA SER A 251 -5.62 -29.30 9.51
C SER A 251 -5.43 -29.71 10.98
N MET A 252 -5.73 -28.84 11.96
CA MET A 252 -5.47 -29.12 13.38
C MET A 252 -6.21 -30.36 13.92
N ASN A 253 -7.35 -30.70 13.32
CA ASN A 253 -8.16 -31.86 13.71
C ASN A 253 -8.00 -33.06 12.75
N ALA A 254 -7.11 -32.94 11.76
CA ALA A 254 -6.86 -34.00 10.78
C ALA A 254 -5.81 -35.00 11.29
N THR A 255 -5.80 -36.20 10.72
CA THR A 255 -4.76 -37.20 11.00
C THR A 255 -3.40 -36.70 10.50
N THR A 256 -2.45 -36.55 11.42
CA THR A 256 -1.08 -36.11 11.10
C THR A 256 -0.36 -37.16 10.25
N SER A 257 0.30 -36.70 9.18
CA SER A 257 1.23 -37.47 8.36
C SER A 257 2.63 -36.85 8.42
N VAL A 258 3.62 -37.53 7.84
CA VAL A 258 4.99 -36.98 7.71
C VAL A 258 5.05 -35.69 6.88
N TYR A 259 4.03 -35.42 6.06
CA TYR A 259 3.94 -34.24 5.21
C TYR A 259 3.13 -33.10 5.83
N THR A 260 2.41 -33.32 6.94
CA THR A 260 1.53 -32.29 7.52
C THR A 260 2.31 -31.03 7.90
N GLY A 261 3.50 -31.17 8.50
CA GLY A 261 4.33 -30.02 8.87
C GLY A 261 4.75 -29.17 7.68
N THR A 262 5.16 -29.79 6.57
CA THR A 262 5.54 -29.06 5.34
C THR A 262 4.32 -28.57 4.55
N GLY A 263 3.18 -29.24 4.69
CA GLY A 263 1.95 -28.91 4.00
C GLY A 263 1.33 -27.60 4.48
N VAL A 264 1.50 -27.23 5.75
CA VAL A 264 0.83 -26.06 6.37
C VAL A 264 1.76 -24.90 6.70
N SER A 265 3.09 -25.12 6.65
CA SER A 265 4.06 -24.12 7.09
C SER A 265 4.15 -22.94 6.13
N ALA A 266 3.97 -21.72 6.65
CA ALA A 266 4.18 -20.50 5.88
C ALA A 266 5.61 -20.39 5.34
N ALA A 267 6.62 -20.82 6.11
CA ALA A 267 8.01 -20.83 5.64
C ALA A 267 8.22 -21.77 4.44
N VAL A 268 7.40 -22.80 4.29
CA VAL A 268 7.49 -23.74 3.16
C VAL A 268 6.89 -23.14 1.88
N ALA A 269 6.07 -22.10 1.94
CA ALA A 269 5.51 -21.46 0.74
C ALA A 269 6.58 -21.02 -0.27
N ALA A 270 7.53 -20.17 0.14
CA ALA A 270 8.66 -19.79 -0.71
C ALA A 270 9.62 -20.96 -0.96
N ASN A 271 9.93 -21.72 0.09
CA ASN A 271 10.96 -22.76 0.03
C ASN A 271 10.56 -23.96 -0.82
N ARG A 272 9.27 -24.22 -0.99
CA ARG A 272 8.77 -25.27 -1.89
C ARG A 272 8.98 -24.90 -3.35
N ILE A 273 8.75 -23.63 -3.73
CA ILE A 273 9.09 -23.15 -5.08
C ILE A 273 10.58 -23.36 -5.35
N SER A 274 11.42 -22.91 -4.41
CA SER A 274 12.87 -23.08 -4.49
C SER A 274 13.29 -24.55 -4.58
N PHE A 275 12.73 -25.41 -3.72
CA PHE A 275 13.07 -26.83 -3.67
C PHE A 275 12.63 -27.57 -4.93
N THR A 276 11.35 -27.43 -5.33
CA THR A 276 10.77 -28.15 -6.46
C THR A 276 11.40 -27.73 -7.79
N LEU A 277 11.75 -26.45 -7.96
CA LEU A 277 12.39 -25.93 -9.19
C LEU A 277 13.92 -25.96 -9.13
N GLY A 278 14.51 -26.36 -8.00
CA GLY A 278 15.96 -26.47 -7.83
C GLY A 278 16.72 -25.15 -7.71
N LEU A 279 16.06 -24.08 -7.28
CA LEU A 279 16.62 -22.73 -7.16
C LEU A 279 17.51 -22.63 -5.91
N ARG A 280 18.58 -21.83 -6.00
CA ARG A 280 19.61 -21.70 -4.95
C ARG A 280 19.84 -20.27 -4.48
N GLY A 281 18.96 -19.33 -4.83
CA GLY A 281 19.01 -17.98 -4.29
C GLY A 281 18.32 -17.85 -2.93
N PRO A 282 18.34 -16.65 -2.33
CA PRO A 282 17.56 -16.32 -1.13
C PRO A 282 16.08 -16.69 -1.30
N SER A 283 15.48 -17.28 -0.27
CA SER A 283 14.10 -17.77 -0.31
C SER A 283 13.41 -17.42 1.00
N ALA A 284 12.36 -16.60 0.95
CA ALA A 284 11.67 -16.11 2.13
C ALA A 284 10.17 -15.92 1.89
N THR A 285 9.38 -16.25 2.91
CA THR A 285 7.97 -15.89 2.97
C THR A 285 7.81 -14.56 3.71
N ILE A 286 6.97 -13.67 3.19
CA ILE A 286 6.69 -12.34 3.73
C ILE A 286 5.21 -12.26 4.10
N ASP A 287 4.96 -11.79 5.31
CA ASP A 287 3.64 -11.46 5.80
C ASP A 287 3.65 -10.03 6.34
N THR A 288 3.08 -9.11 5.56
CA THR A 288 2.74 -7.75 5.98
C THR A 288 1.23 -7.52 5.77
N ALA A 289 0.42 -8.57 5.97
CA ALA A 289 -1.01 -8.57 5.71
C ALA A 289 -1.34 -8.13 4.27
N CYS A 290 -2.18 -7.09 4.12
CA CYS A 290 -2.69 -6.61 2.83
C CYS A 290 -1.63 -6.06 1.87
N SER A 291 -0.42 -5.74 2.35
CA SER A 291 0.69 -5.26 1.52
C SER A 291 1.74 -6.32 1.18
N SER A 292 1.53 -7.58 1.61
CA SER A 292 2.53 -8.65 1.50
C SER A 292 3.10 -8.82 0.09
N SER A 293 2.26 -8.73 -0.94
CA SER A 293 2.69 -8.86 -2.35
C SER A 293 3.59 -7.73 -2.81
N LEU A 294 3.25 -6.47 -2.52
CA LEU A 294 4.12 -5.35 -2.90
C LEU A 294 5.41 -5.34 -2.07
N THR A 295 5.36 -5.75 -0.80
CA THR A 295 6.57 -5.95 0.01
C THR A 295 7.47 -7.05 -0.57
N ALA A 296 6.88 -8.15 -1.06
CA ALA A 296 7.61 -9.22 -1.75
C ALA A 296 8.25 -8.76 -3.06
N ILE A 297 7.54 -7.94 -3.85
CA ILE A 297 8.09 -7.32 -5.07
C ILE A 297 9.24 -6.36 -4.72
N SER A 298 9.08 -5.54 -3.67
CA SER A 298 10.13 -4.65 -3.18
C SER A 298 11.38 -5.43 -2.76
N ALA A 299 11.23 -6.47 -1.95
CA ALA A 299 12.34 -7.34 -1.55
C ALA A 299 13.01 -8.04 -2.74
N ALA A 300 12.22 -8.49 -3.72
CA ALA A 300 12.70 -9.09 -4.96
C ALA A 300 13.49 -8.10 -5.82
N ALA A 301 13.08 -6.82 -5.89
CA ALA A 301 13.79 -5.77 -6.59
C ALA A 301 15.08 -5.37 -5.86
N ASP A 302 15.03 -5.23 -4.54
CA ASP A 302 16.15 -4.81 -3.71
C ASP A 302 17.29 -5.82 -3.71
N ILE A 303 16.98 -7.12 -3.68
CA ILE A 303 18.03 -8.15 -3.73
C ILE A 303 18.80 -8.09 -5.06
N LEU A 304 18.14 -7.69 -6.16
CA LEU A 304 18.75 -7.55 -7.48
C LEU A 304 19.64 -6.31 -7.57
N ARG A 305 19.24 -5.21 -6.89
CA ARG A 305 20.01 -3.96 -6.84
C ARG A 305 21.27 -4.07 -5.99
N ARG A 306 21.32 -4.98 -5.01
CA ARG A 306 22.50 -5.16 -4.15
C ARG A 306 23.72 -5.62 -4.97
N PRO A 307 24.90 -4.99 -4.79
CA PRO A 307 26.13 -5.50 -5.38
C PRO A 307 26.37 -6.93 -4.89
N SER A 308 26.28 -7.89 -5.82
CA SER A 308 26.24 -9.34 -5.57
C SER A 308 27.39 -9.83 -4.67
N ARG A 309 27.16 -9.88 -3.35
CA ARG A 309 28.00 -10.60 -2.35
C ARG A 309 27.40 -11.95 -1.94
N HIS A 310 26.18 -12.24 -2.39
CA HIS A 310 25.34 -13.36 -1.89
C HIS A 310 25.67 -14.71 -2.50
N VAL A 311 26.85 -14.81 -3.08
CA VAL A 311 27.43 -16.06 -3.48
C VAL A 311 28.89 -15.86 -3.12
N GLY A 312 29.32 -16.55 -2.06
CA GLY A 312 30.59 -16.27 -1.37
C GLY A 312 31.80 -16.33 -2.29
N PRO A 313 33.04 -16.17 -1.78
CA PRO A 313 34.26 -16.18 -2.62
C PRO A 313 34.42 -17.42 -3.51
N THR A 314 33.64 -18.49 -3.26
CA THR A 314 33.58 -19.74 -4.02
C THR A 314 32.54 -19.77 -5.15
N SER A 315 31.61 -18.82 -5.23
CA SER A 315 30.52 -18.92 -6.20
C SER A 315 30.65 -17.92 -7.35
N ARG A 316 30.67 -18.51 -8.55
CA ARG A 316 30.92 -17.84 -9.83
C ARG A 316 29.66 -17.22 -10.45
N ARG A 317 28.47 -17.39 -9.86
CA ARG A 317 27.19 -16.97 -10.46
C ARG A 317 26.69 -15.68 -9.80
N LYS A 318 26.21 -14.71 -10.58
CA LYS A 318 25.58 -13.48 -10.08
C LYS A 318 24.07 -13.66 -10.04
N LEU A 319 23.42 -13.20 -8.97
CA LEU A 319 21.96 -13.13 -8.90
C LEU A 319 21.50 -12.03 -9.85
N ARG A 320 20.69 -12.39 -10.85
CA ARG A 320 20.17 -11.48 -11.89
C ARG A 320 18.66 -11.57 -12.06
N GLU A 321 18.04 -12.55 -11.43
CA GLU A 321 16.61 -12.82 -11.51
C GLU A 321 16.09 -13.13 -10.11
N SER A 322 14.88 -12.65 -9.82
CA SER A 322 14.14 -12.97 -8.62
C SER A 322 12.66 -13.12 -8.96
N VAL A 323 11.94 -13.94 -8.20
CA VAL A 323 10.50 -14.10 -8.33
C VAL A 323 9.85 -13.57 -7.07
N ALA A 324 8.86 -12.70 -7.25
CA ALA A 324 7.87 -12.40 -6.24
C ALA A 324 6.62 -13.21 -6.56
N ALA A 325 6.10 -13.96 -5.60
CA ALA A 325 4.87 -14.74 -5.74
C ALA A 325 3.95 -14.48 -4.54
N GLY A 326 2.67 -14.79 -4.65
CA GLY A 326 1.76 -14.71 -3.51
C GLY A 326 0.40 -15.26 -3.83
N CYS A 327 -0.32 -15.65 -2.78
CA CYS A 327 -1.65 -16.23 -2.89
C CYS A 327 -2.49 -15.87 -1.67
N GLU A 328 -3.78 -15.67 -1.90
CA GLU A 328 -4.81 -15.58 -0.89
C GLU A 328 -5.96 -16.51 -1.29
N LEU A 329 -6.35 -17.42 -0.40
CA LEU A 329 -7.53 -18.27 -0.56
C LEU A 329 -8.44 -18.20 0.66
N LEU A 330 -9.75 -18.27 0.44
CA LEU A 330 -10.76 -18.25 1.49
C LEU A 330 -11.24 -19.69 1.71
N LEU A 331 -10.61 -20.41 2.65
CA LEU A 331 -10.84 -21.85 2.82
C LEU A 331 -11.79 -22.19 3.98
N GLY A 332 -12.25 -21.19 4.72
CA GLY A 332 -13.22 -21.38 5.79
C GLY A 332 -13.73 -20.08 6.41
N PRO A 333 -14.72 -20.17 7.33
CA PRO A 333 -15.41 -19.00 7.87
C PRO A 333 -14.58 -18.22 8.91
N ASN A 334 -13.58 -18.83 9.55
CA ASN A 334 -12.92 -18.23 10.72
C ASN A 334 -12.26 -16.87 10.41
N SER A 335 -11.47 -16.80 9.33
CA SER A 335 -10.73 -15.60 8.96
C SER A 335 -11.64 -14.43 8.52
N ILE A 336 -12.78 -14.74 7.90
CA ILE A 336 -13.77 -13.72 7.48
C ILE A 336 -14.60 -13.23 8.67
N LEU A 337 -14.98 -14.11 9.59
CA LEU A 337 -15.71 -13.74 10.82
C LEU A 337 -14.89 -12.83 11.73
N LEU A 338 -13.59 -13.07 11.86
CA LEU A 338 -12.68 -12.21 12.63
C LEU A 338 -12.70 -10.77 12.12
N ARG A 339 -12.58 -10.58 10.79
CA ARG A 339 -12.56 -9.26 10.15
C ARG A 339 -13.94 -8.59 10.18
N SER A 340 -15.00 -9.37 10.04
CA SER A 340 -16.36 -8.85 10.16
C SER A 340 -16.67 -8.37 11.59
N THR A 341 -16.21 -9.11 12.61
CA THR A 341 -16.34 -8.70 14.02
C THR A 341 -15.54 -7.42 14.30
N ALA A 342 -14.41 -7.24 13.61
CA ALA A 342 -13.62 -6.01 13.65
C ALA A 342 -14.22 -4.85 12.81
N SER A 343 -15.41 -5.02 12.24
CA SER A 343 -16.09 -4.02 11.39
C SER A 343 -15.25 -3.56 10.18
N MET A 344 -14.41 -4.44 9.65
CA MET A 344 -13.59 -4.15 8.47
C MET A 344 -14.31 -4.44 7.15
N LEU A 345 -15.30 -5.34 7.19
CA LEU A 345 -15.99 -5.83 6.01
C LEU A 345 -17.27 -5.07 5.73
N SER A 346 -17.50 -4.78 4.45
CA SER A 346 -18.74 -4.19 3.95
C SER A 346 -19.90 -5.17 4.10
N PRO A 347 -21.01 -4.82 4.78
CA PRO A 347 -22.21 -5.67 4.86
C PRO A 347 -22.89 -5.92 3.52
N ILE A 348 -22.74 -4.99 2.56
CA ILE A 348 -23.22 -5.18 1.18
C ILE A 348 -22.26 -6.04 0.36
N GLY A 349 -21.05 -6.25 0.85
CA GLY A 349 -20.03 -7.09 0.21
C GLY A 349 -19.45 -6.46 -1.04
N ARG A 350 -19.14 -5.15 -1.03
CA ARG A 350 -18.46 -4.45 -2.13
C ARG A 350 -17.43 -3.46 -1.61
N CYS A 351 -16.34 -3.28 -2.34
CA CYS A 351 -15.40 -2.18 -2.10
C CYS A 351 -15.89 -0.94 -2.86
N GLN A 352 -16.62 -0.05 -2.19
CA GLN A 352 -17.15 1.17 -2.80
C GLN A 352 -16.14 2.33 -2.74
N THR A 353 -14.96 2.12 -3.33
CA THR A 353 -13.82 3.03 -3.19
C THR A 353 -14.16 4.48 -3.54
N PHE A 354 -13.83 5.39 -2.62
CA PHE A 354 -14.09 6.84 -2.64
C PHE A 354 -15.57 7.25 -2.65
N ASN A 355 -16.51 6.31 -2.59
CA ASN A 355 -17.94 6.61 -2.57
C ASN A 355 -18.37 7.16 -1.19
N ALA A 356 -19.38 8.02 -1.17
CA ALA A 356 -20.04 8.50 0.04
C ALA A 356 -20.63 7.39 0.93
N THR A 357 -21.00 6.24 0.36
CA THR A 357 -21.56 5.10 1.10
C THR A 357 -20.54 4.01 1.45
N ALA A 358 -19.24 4.29 1.27
CA ALA A 358 -18.16 3.35 1.55
C ALA A 358 -18.16 2.87 3.02
N ASP A 359 -18.42 1.57 3.23
CA ASP A 359 -18.70 0.97 4.53
C ASP A 359 -17.78 -0.23 4.88
N GLY A 360 -16.72 -0.45 4.10
CA GLY A 360 -15.78 -1.54 4.28
C GLY A 360 -15.33 -2.17 2.96
N TYR A 361 -14.55 -3.24 3.05
CA TYR A 361 -14.15 -4.02 1.87
C TYR A 361 -14.85 -5.39 1.85
N VAL A 362 -14.82 -6.05 0.70
CA VAL A 362 -15.16 -7.48 0.57
C VAL A 362 -13.90 -8.27 0.31
N ARG A 363 -13.77 -9.46 0.90
CA ARG A 363 -12.60 -10.32 0.69
C ARG A 363 -12.64 -10.99 -0.68
N GLY A 364 -11.47 -11.39 -1.16
CA GLY A 364 -11.35 -12.11 -2.40
C GLY A 364 -10.16 -13.06 -2.43
N GLU A 365 -10.20 -13.99 -3.37
CA GLU A 365 -9.12 -14.93 -3.65
C GLU A 365 -8.28 -14.49 -4.84
N GLY A 366 -7.00 -14.87 -4.85
CA GLY A 366 -6.14 -14.68 -6.01
C GLY A 366 -4.75 -15.23 -5.80
N SER A 367 -4.06 -15.54 -6.91
CA SER A 367 -2.64 -15.90 -6.91
C SER A 367 -1.93 -15.15 -8.02
N GLY A 368 -0.68 -14.76 -7.77
CA GLY A 368 0.15 -14.06 -8.74
C GLY A 368 1.62 -14.36 -8.55
N ALA A 369 2.39 -14.33 -9.64
CA ALA A 369 3.83 -14.36 -9.62
C ALA A 369 4.41 -13.47 -10.71
N MET A 370 5.56 -12.85 -10.43
CA MET A 370 6.31 -12.00 -11.36
C MET A 370 7.78 -12.37 -11.33
N LEU A 371 8.38 -12.47 -12.51
CA LEU A 371 9.82 -12.55 -12.69
C LEU A 371 10.38 -11.13 -12.84
N LEU A 372 11.26 -10.76 -11.90
CA LEU A 372 12.02 -9.53 -11.94
C LEU A 372 13.44 -9.84 -12.43
N THR A 373 13.90 -9.07 -13.42
CA THR A 373 15.22 -9.23 -14.02
C THR A 373 16.03 -7.96 -13.86
N LEU A 374 17.29 -8.11 -13.49
CA LEU A 374 18.26 -7.02 -13.50
C LEU A 374 18.67 -6.71 -14.95
N GLY A 375 18.07 -5.65 -15.50
CA GLY A 375 18.27 -5.18 -16.86
C GLY A 375 19.35 -4.10 -16.97
N ASN A 376 20.09 -4.14 -18.09
CA ASN A 376 20.97 -3.07 -18.58
C ASN A 376 20.70 -2.77 -20.07
N ASP A 377 19.75 -3.47 -20.71
CA ASP A 377 19.59 -3.45 -22.16
C ASP A 377 18.42 -2.53 -22.57
N PRO A 378 18.69 -1.43 -23.30
CA PRO A 378 17.66 -0.54 -23.80
C PRO A 378 16.86 -1.12 -25.00
N SER A 379 17.18 -2.33 -25.48
CA SER A 379 16.39 -3.02 -26.51
C SER A 379 15.19 -3.76 -25.90
N TRP A 380 14.24 -2.97 -25.41
CA TRP A 380 12.94 -3.41 -24.93
C TRP A 380 12.23 -4.31 -25.95
N CYS A 381 11.83 -5.52 -25.53
CA CYS A 381 10.82 -6.29 -26.23
C CYS A 381 9.43 -5.88 -25.69
N GLY A 382 8.46 -5.70 -26.58
CA GLY A 382 7.23 -4.91 -26.36
C GLY A 382 6.21 -5.40 -25.33
N SER A 383 6.57 -6.27 -24.39
CA SER A 383 5.70 -6.77 -23.31
C SER A 383 6.26 -6.59 -21.90
N GLU A 384 7.51 -6.15 -21.73
CA GLU A 384 8.11 -5.92 -20.41
C GLU A 384 7.61 -4.59 -19.79
N VAL A 385 7.73 -4.44 -18.47
CA VAL A 385 7.44 -3.19 -17.74
C VAL A 385 8.61 -2.84 -16.83
N MET A 386 8.98 -1.56 -16.78
CA MET A 386 10.08 -1.08 -15.94
C MET A 386 9.58 -0.82 -14.53
N LEU A 387 10.24 -1.42 -13.56
CA LEU A 387 10.06 -1.14 -12.16
C LEU A 387 11.04 -0.03 -11.74
N CYS A 388 10.59 1.22 -11.80
CA CYS A 388 11.41 2.39 -11.48
C CYS A 388 11.86 2.38 -10.02
N ALA A 389 10.90 2.20 -9.10
CA ALA A 389 11.13 2.11 -7.68
C ALA A 389 10.18 1.07 -7.05
N ALA A 390 10.48 0.72 -5.81
CA ALA A 390 9.58 0.01 -4.91
C ALA A 390 10.07 0.32 -3.51
N THR A 391 9.20 0.80 -2.63
CA THR A 391 9.58 1.20 -1.27
C THR A 391 8.45 0.92 -0.29
N THR A 392 8.82 0.74 0.97
CA THR A 392 7.93 0.35 2.07
C THR A 392 8.27 1.18 3.30
N ASN A 393 7.30 1.64 4.07
CA ASN A 393 7.52 2.19 5.41
C ASN A 393 6.53 1.61 6.43
N GLN A 394 6.37 2.26 7.59
CA GLN A 394 5.42 1.87 8.61
C GLN A 394 4.81 3.11 9.27
N ASP A 395 3.51 3.06 9.58
CA ASP A 395 2.71 4.16 10.15
C ASP A 395 3.24 4.68 11.50
N GLY A 396 4.10 3.91 12.15
CA GLY A 396 4.62 4.16 13.48
C GLY A 396 3.51 4.10 14.53
N ARG A 397 3.57 5.02 15.49
CA ARG A 397 2.51 5.15 16.50
C ARG A 397 1.39 6.02 15.94
N SER A 398 0.30 5.39 15.50
CA SER A 398 -0.92 6.05 15.00
C SER A 398 -2.08 6.01 16.04
N ALA A 399 -3.28 6.44 15.63
CA ALA A 399 -4.45 6.52 16.50
C ALA A 399 -4.88 5.15 17.09
N THR A 400 -4.81 4.09 16.30
CA THR A 400 -4.96 2.69 16.72
C THR A 400 -4.03 1.82 15.89
N LEU A 401 -3.74 0.59 16.34
CA LEU A 401 -2.84 -0.32 15.61
C LEU A 401 -3.25 -0.55 14.14
N THR A 402 -4.53 -0.44 13.82
CA THR A 402 -5.08 -0.70 12.48
C THR A 402 -5.55 0.57 11.77
N ALA A 403 -5.38 1.75 12.38
CA ALA A 403 -5.74 3.02 11.75
C ALA A 403 -4.60 3.48 10.84
N PRO A 404 -4.87 3.76 9.56
CA PRO A 404 -3.85 4.21 8.62
C PRO A 404 -3.33 5.62 8.97
N ASN A 405 -2.09 5.94 8.62
CA ASN A 405 -1.50 7.25 8.84
C ASN A 405 -1.24 8.01 7.53
N GLY A 406 -1.84 9.21 7.37
CA GLY A 406 -1.68 10.02 6.17
C GLY A 406 -0.25 10.52 5.92
N GLN A 407 0.52 10.83 6.97
CA GLN A 407 1.90 11.30 6.81
C GLN A 407 2.84 10.18 6.38
N ALA A 408 2.73 8.99 6.97
CA ALA A 408 3.51 7.84 6.53
C ALA A 408 3.22 7.54 5.05
N GLN A 409 1.96 7.68 4.63
CA GLN A 409 1.57 7.57 3.23
C GLN A 409 2.12 8.69 2.33
N GLU A 410 2.26 9.92 2.81
CA GLU A 410 2.95 10.99 2.06
C GLU A 410 4.45 10.69 1.91
N GLU A 411 5.09 10.23 3.00
CA GLU A 411 6.51 9.90 3.04
C GLU A 411 6.86 8.77 2.07
N VAL A 412 6.10 7.67 2.06
CA VAL A 412 6.37 6.54 1.17
C VAL A 412 6.20 6.90 -0.32
N LEU A 413 5.22 7.77 -0.63
CA LEU A 413 5.03 8.29 -1.99
C LEU A 413 6.21 9.18 -2.42
N LEU A 414 6.68 10.06 -1.52
CA LEU A 414 7.84 10.92 -1.79
C LEU A 414 9.12 10.11 -1.97
N ASP A 415 9.33 9.08 -1.15
CA ASP A 415 10.45 8.16 -1.27
C ASP A 415 10.41 7.39 -2.58
N ALA A 416 9.23 6.91 -3.00
CA ALA A 416 9.04 6.22 -4.28
C ALA A 416 9.42 7.13 -5.46
N LEU A 417 8.92 8.36 -5.49
CA LEU A 417 9.25 9.35 -6.52
C LEU A 417 10.74 9.70 -6.52
N TRP A 418 11.34 9.86 -5.35
CA TRP A 418 12.76 10.17 -5.19
C TRP A 418 13.64 9.02 -5.70
N LEU A 419 13.35 7.78 -5.28
CA LEU A 419 14.06 6.58 -5.74
C LEU A 419 13.90 6.35 -7.24
N ALA A 420 12.70 6.61 -7.78
CA ALA A 420 12.41 6.49 -9.20
C ALA A 420 13.08 7.60 -10.03
N SER A 421 13.49 8.72 -9.39
CA SER A 421 13.90 9.95 -10.08
C SER A 421 12.83 10.45 -11.06
N VAL A 422 11.56 10.37 -10.65
CA VAL A 422 10.37 10.72 -11.45
C VAL A 422 9.69 11.94 -10.82
N ASP A 423 9.27 12.89 -11.66
CA ASP A 423 8.54 14.06 -11.20
C ASP A 423 7.07 13.70 -10.89
N ALA A 424 6.53 14.22 -9.77
CA ALA A 424 5.15 13.97 -9.37
C ALA A 424 4.13 14.32 -10.47
N SER A 425 4.41 15.35 -11.28
CA SER A 425 3.53 15.78 -12.36
C SER A 425 3.56 14.87 -13.60
N SER A 426 4.53 13.97 -13.70
CA SER A 426 4.63 13.01 -14.80
C SER A 426 3.72 11.79 -14.61
N VAL A 427 3.37 11.46 -13.35
CA VAL A 427 2.48 10.34 -13.02
C VAL A 427 1.12 10.53 -13.68
N SER A 428 0.66 9.51 -14.41
CA SER A 428 -0.57 9.54 -15.21
C SER A 428 -1.74 8.84 -14.52
N CYS A 429 -1.46 7.80 -13.74
CA CYS A 429 -2.46 7.14 -12.90
C CYS A 429 -1.85 6.54 -11.64
N VAL A 430 -2.71 6.31 -10.64
CA VAL A 430 -2.39 5.59 -9.42
C VAL A 430 -3.41 4.47 -9.27
N GLU A 431 -2.94 3.24 -9.13
CA GLU A 431 -3.73 2.14 -8.61
C GLU A 431 -3.67 2.21 -7.08
N CYS A 432 -4.73 2.76 -6.49
CA CYS A 432 -4.87 3.00 -5.07
C CYS A 432 -5.04 1.71 -4.27
N HIS A 433 -4.76 1.79 -2.97
CA HIS A 433 -5.16 0.76 -2.03
C HIS A 433 -6.69 0.66 -2.00
N GLY A 434 -7.37 1.79 -1.82
CA GLY A 434 -8.78 1.97 -2.16
C GLY A 434 -9.71 0.91 -1.62
N THR A 435 -9.74 0.72 -0.30
CA THR A 435 -10.51 -0.36 0.34
C THR A 435 -12.00 -0.10 0.41
N GLY A 436 -12.48 1.11 0.10
CA GLY A 436 -13.90 1.42 0.26
C GLY A 436 -14.26 1.60 1.73
N THR A 437 -13.33 2.09 2.54
CA THR A 437 -13.56 2.34 3.97
C THR A 437 -13.81 3.83 4.22
N ALA A 438 -14.75 4.13 5.12
CA ALA A 438 -15.10 5.50 5.46
C ALA A 438 -13.92 6.35 5.99
N LEU A 439 -12.93 5.71 6.61
CA LEU A 439 -11.73 6.36 7.17
C LEU A 439 -10.52 6.28 6.24
N GLY A 440 -10.24 5.10 5.67
CA GLY A 440 -9.02 4.87 4.88
C GLY A 440 -9.01 5.63 3.56
N ASP A 441 -10.14 5.65 2.85
CA ASP A 441 -10.24 6.32 1.55
C ASP A 441 -9.97 7.84 1.65
N PRO A 442 -10.52 8.58 2.64
CA PRO A 442 -10.12 9.98 2.87
C PRO A 442 -8.67 10.21 3.25
N ILE A 443 -8.04 9.28 3.99
CA ILE A 443 -6.62 9.38 4.36
C ILE A 443 -5.74 9.19 3.13
N GLU A 444 -6.03 8.17 2.32
CA GLU A 444 -5.29 7.91 1.08
C GLU A 444 -5.43 9.04 0.07
N ALA A 445 -6.65 9.51 -0.18
CA ALA A 445 -6.90 10.60 -1.15
C ALA A 445 -6.20 11.90 -0.75
N ARG A 446 -6.09 12.20 0.56
CA ARG A 446 -5.36 13.37 1.05
C ARG A 446 -3.86 13.26 0.80
N ALA A 447 -3.26 12.12 1.14
CA ALA A 447 -1.83 11.89 0.90
C ALA A 447 -1.50 11.99 -0.59
N LEU A 448 -2.34 11.39 -1.45
CA LEU A 448 -2.19 11.50 -2.90
C LEU A 448 -2.35 12.94 -3.39
N ARG A 449 -3.31 13.70 -2.88
CA ARG A 449 -3.48 15.12 -3.23
C ARG A 449 -2.26 15.95 -2.79
N ALA A 450 -1.73 15.69 -1.60
CA ALA A 450 -0.58 16.42 -1.06
C ALA A 450 0.67 16.24 -1.93
N VAL A 451 0.94 15.01 -2.38
CA VAL A 451 2.16 14.67 -3.15
C VAL A 451 1.97 14.82 -4.66
N LEU A 452 0.85 14.35 -5.20
CA LEU A 452 0.60 14.22 -6.65
C LEU A 452 -0.49 15.17 -7.18
N GLY A 453 -1.10 15.99 -6.32
CA GLY A 453 -2.27 16.81 -6.69
C GLY A 453 -1.99 18.04 -7.53
N ARG A 454 -0.72 18.41 -7.72
CA ARG A 454 -0.31 19.57 -8.54
C ARG A 454 -0.02 19.15 -9.99
N GLY A 455 -0.37 20.02 -10.93
CA GLY A 455 -0.16 19.81 -12.37
C GLY A 455 -1.37 20.21 -13.18
N THR A 456 -1.22 20.21 -14.50
CA THR A 456 -2.27 20.65 -15.44
C THR A 456 -2.97 19.50 -16.17
N GLN A 457 -2.43 18.29 -16.09
CA GLN A 457 -3.02 17.09 -16.70
C GLN A 457 -3.76 16.31 -15.63
N ASP A 458 -4.83 15.60 -15.95
CA ASP A 458 -5.51 14.76 -14.95
C ASP A 458 -4.58 13.63 -14.47
N LEU A 459 -4.76 13.20 -13.23
CA LEU A 459 -4.17 12.01 -12.61
C LEU A 459 -5.31 11.07 -12.24
N TRP A 460 -5.37 9.90 -12.86
CA TRP A 460 -6.46 8.96 -12.65
C TRP A 460 -6.26 8.09 -11.40
N LEU A 461 -7.27 8.02 -10.54
CA LEU A 461 -7.28 7.21 -9.32
C LEU A 461 -8.03 5.88 -9.55
N GLY A 462 -7.31 4.84 -9.95
CA GLY A 462 -7.86 3.50 -10.13
C GLY A 462 -7.98 2.73 -8.80
N ALA A 463 -8.99 1.87 -8.71
CA ALA A 463 -9.16 0.95 -7.58
C ALA A 463 -9.69 -0.41 -8.07
N GLY A 464 -8.80 -1.37 -8.30
CA GLY A 464 -9.12 -2.73 -8.77
C GLY A 464 -9.95 -3.53 -7.77
N LYS A 465 -9.91 -3.18 -6.48
CA LYS A 465 -10.75 -3.80 -5.45
C LYS A 465 -12.24 -3.60 -5.67
N SER A 466 -12.64 -2.56 -6.42
CA SER A 466 -14.03 -2.37 -6.84
C SER A 466 -14.54 -3.47 -7.79
N HIS A 467 -13.64 -4.22 -8.44
CA HIS A 467 -14.00 -5.32 -9.35
C HIS A 467 -13.79 -6.68 -8.70
N LEU A 468 -12.61 -6.87 -8.09
CA LEU A 468 -12.15 -8.15 -7.61
C LEU A 468 -12.32 -8.33 -6.10
N GLY A 469 -12.81 -7.33 -5.37
CA GLY A 469 -12.67 -7.33 -3.92
C GLY A 469 -11.21 -7.19 -3.46
N HIS A 470 -10.97 -7.35 -2.17
CA HIS A 470 -9.65 -7.26 -1.57
C HIS A 470 -8.98 -8.63 -1.51
N LEU A 471 -8.01 -8.87 -2.40
CA LEU A 471 -7.27 -10.15 -2.48
C LEU A 471 -6.11 -10.26 -1.47
N GLU A 472 -6.18 -9.49 -0.38
CA GLU A 472 -5.20 -9.46 0.74
C GLU A 472 -3.74 -9.66 0.35
N ALA A 473 -3.11 -10.80 0.69
CA ALA A 473 -1.70 -11.06 0.36
C ALA A 473 -1.40 -10.99 -1.15
N ALA A 474 -2.39 -11.27 -2.01
CA ALA A 474 -2.29 -11.18 -3.47
C ALA A 474 -2.77 -9.84 -4.06
N ALA A 475 -3.25 -8.89 -3.24
CA ALA A 475 -3.86 -7.65 -3.73
C ALA A 475 -2.90 -6.79 -4.57
N GLY A 476 -1.62 -6.73 -4.20
CA GLY A 476 -0.59 -6.01 -4.94
C GLY A 476 -0.31 -6.60 -6.32
N PHE A 477 -0.36 -7.93 -6.46
CA PHE A 477 -0.21 -8.58 -7.77
C PHE A 477 -1.38 -8.22 -8.70
N ALA A 478 -2.62 -8.24 -8.20
CA ALA A 478 -3.79 -7.85 -8.99
C ALA A 478 -3.76 -6.35 -9.36
N GLY A 479 -3.36 -5.48 -8.43
CA GLY A 479 -3.18 -4.05 -8.69
C GLY A 479 -2.13 -3.78 -9.77
N LEU A 480 -0.95 -4.39 -9.65
CA LEU A 480 0.11 -4.19 -10.64
C LEU A 480 -0.22 -4.86 -11.99
N ALA A 481 -0.90 -6.00 -12.00
CA ALA A 481 -1.46 -6.60 -13.22
C ALA A 481 -2.39 -5.61 -13.95
N LYS A 482 -3.30 -4.96 -13.21
CA LYS A 482 -4.19 -3.92 -13.76
C LYS A 482 -3.41 -2.70 -14.26
N VAL A 483 -2.36 -2.25 -13.56
CA VAL A 483 -1.49 -1.18 -14.02
C VAL A 483 -0.80 -1.56 -15.33
N MET A 484 -0.23 -2.77 -15.43
CA MET A 484 0.40 -3.25 -16.65
C MET A 484 -0.61 -3.30 -17.82
N CYS A 485 -1.83 -3.79 -17.59
CA CYS A 485 -2.90 -3.72 -18.61
C CYS A 485 -3.19 -2.29 -19.01
N SER A 486 -3.27 -1.36 -18.05
CA SER A 486 -3.60 0.03 -18.31
C SER A 486 -2.53 0.72 -19.15
N LEU A 487 -1.25 0.44 -18.86
CA LEU A 487 -0.10 0.91 -19.64
C LEU A 487 -0.11 0.33 -21.07
N GLN A 488 -0.35 -0.98 -21.21
CA GLN A 488 -0.42 -1.65 -22.52
C GLN A 488 -1.56 -1.13 -23.40
N ASN A 489 -2.71 -0.79 -22.80
CA ASN A 489 -3.87 -0.27 -23.52
C ASN A 489 -3.88 1.26 -23.64
N GLY A 490 -2.95 1.97 -22.97
CA GLY A 490 -2.96 3.43 -22.90
C GLY A 490 -4.23 4.01 -22.29
N ALA A 491 -4.91 3.26 -21.41
CA ALA A 491 -6.19 3.63 -20.83
C ALA A 491 -6.37 3.05 -19.43
N ILE A 492 -7.25 3.64 -18.62
CA ILE A 492 -7.63 3.14 -17.30
C ILE A 492 -9.10 2.74 -17.27
N ALA A 493 -9.39 1.61 -16.62
CA ALA A 493 -10.76 1.11 -16.40
C ALA A 493 -11.51 1.97 -15.35
N PRO A 494 -12.85 2.05 -15.42
CA PRO A 494 -13.65 2.77 -14.43
C PRO A 494 -13.54 2.14 -13.04
N ASN A 495 -13.72 2.91 -11.97
CA ASN A 495 -13.98 2.35 -10.65
C ASN A 495 -15.47 2.00 -10.53
N LEU A 496 -15.76 0.73 -10.23
CA LEU A 496 -17.13 0.30 -10.02
C LEU A 496 -17.67 0.84 -8.69
N HIS A 497 -19.00 0.88 -8.58
CA HIS A 497 -19.71 1.32 -7.38
C HIS A 497 -19.41 2.76 -6.93
N PHE A 498 -18.89 3.61 -7.83
CA PHE A 498 -18.66 5.04 -7.56
C PHE A 498 -19.78 5.89 -8.16
N ASN A 499 -20.63 6.46 -7.29
CA ASN A 499 -21.79 7.26 -7.69
C ASN A 499 -21.67 8.72 -7.22
N SER A 500 -21.17 8.93 -6.01
CA SER A 500 -20.96 10.24 -5.41
C SER A 500 -19.72 10.21 -4.53
N LEU A 501 -18.89 11.26 -4.63
CA LEU A 501 -17.67 11.38 -3.85
C LEU A 501 -17.98 11.45 -2.35
N ASN A 502 -17.18 10.74 -1.55
CA ASN A 502 -17.24 10.83 -0.09
C ASN A 502 -17.03 12.30 0.37
N PRO A 503 -17.93 12.86 1.20
CA PRO A 503 -17.85 14.27 1.62
C PRO A 503 -16.60 14.61 2.45
N HIS A 504 -15.89 13.60 2.98
CA HIS A 504 -14.61 13.77 3.67
C HIS A 504 -13.40 13.80 2.71
N ILE A 505 -13.61 13.62 1.40
CA ILE A 505 -12.60 13.72 0.36
C ILE A 505 -12.74 15.06 -0.37
N ASP A 506 -11.68 15.87 -0.35
CA ASP A 506 -11.60 17.12 -1.11
C ASP A 506 -10.65 16.96 -2.29
N LEU A 507 -11.21 16.78 -3.49
CA LEU A 507 -10.46 16.76 -4.75
C LEU A 507 -10.41 18.13 -5.44
N ALA A 508 -11.05 19.17 -4.87
CA ALA A 508 -11.12 20.47 -5.51
C ALA A 508 -9.72 21.11 -5.65
N ASN A 509 -9.51 21.83 -6.76
CA ASN A 509 -8.23 22.45 -7.10
C ASN A 509 -7.04 21.46 -7.12
N SER A 510 -7.30 20.19 -7.41
CA SER A 510 -6.28 19.17 -7.64
C SER A 510 -6.48 18.54 -9.02
N ARG A 511 -5.44 17.88 -9.53
CA ARG A 511 -5.52 17.10 -10.77
C ARG A 511 -6.11 15.70 -10.60
N LEU A 512 -6.50 15.29 -9.40
CA LEU A 512 -6.96 13.92 -9.11
C LEU A 512 -8.37 13.70 -9.65
N VAL A 513 -8.57 12.61 -10.39
CA VAL A 513 -9.86 12.25 -10.98
C VAL A 513 -10.15 10.77 -10.77
N VAL A 514 -11.36 10.45 -10.29
CA VAL A 514 -11.85 9.07 -10.19
C VAL A 514 -12.46 8.67 -11.54
N PRO A 515 -11.98 7.61 -12.22
CA PRO A 515 -12.50 7.21 -13.51
C PRO A 515 -13.89 6.57 -13.37
N THR A 516 -14.88 7.08 -14.10
CA THR A 516 -16.26 6.53 -14.15
C THR A 516 -16.58 5.83 -15.48
N ALA A 517 -15.68 5.97 -16.45
CA ALA A 517 -15.68 5.24 -17.71
C ALA A 517 -14.23 4.95 -18.12
N VAL A 518 -14.03 4.09 -19.12
CA VAL A 518 -12.71 3.87 -19.72
C VAL A 518 -12.15 5.21 -20.19
N SER A 519 -10.99 5.59 -19.65
CA SER A 519 -10.39 6.91 -19.85
C SER A 519 -8.97 6.78 -20.37
N GLN A 520 -8.59 7.60 -21.36
CA GLN A 520 -7.27 7.52 -21.99
C GLN A 520 -6.17 8.08 -21.08
N LEU A 521 -5.08 7.34 -20.95
CA LEU A 521 -3.84 7.81 -20.34
C LEU A 521 -3.10 8.67 -21.36
N ARG A 522 -2.66 9.87 -20.95
CA ARG A 522 -1.91 10.75 -21.85
C ARG A 522 -0.43 10.37 -21.81
N PRO A 523 0.22 10.20 -22.97
CA PRO A 523 1.66 9.94 -22.99
C PRO A 523 2.46 11.19 -22.57
N GLU A 524 3.60 10.98 -21.91
CA GLU A 524 4.59 12.04 -21.65
C GLU A 524 5.16 12.59 -22.96
N GLY A 525 5.11 13.92 -23.13
CA GLY A 525 5.61 14.62 -24.32
C GLY A 525 4.60 14.60 -25.48
N GLY A 526 4.08 15.76 -25.87
CA GLY A 526 3.00 15.94 -26.86
C GLY A 526 3.33 15.58 -28.32
N GLY A 527 3.89 14.40 -28.58
CA GLY A 527 4.11 13.84 -29.91
C GLY A 527 3.27 12.58 -30.15
N SER A 528 2.68 12.50 -31.34
CA SER A 528 1.96 11.35 -31.93
C SER A 528 2.31 9.97 -31.33
N LEU A 529 1.43 9.44 -30.48
CA LEU A 529 0.97 8.04 -30.23
C LEU A 529 1.85 6.80 -30.52
N MET A 530 3.18 6.91 -30.72
CA MET A 530 4.02 5.74 -30.99
C MET A 530 5.25 5.60 -30.06
N SER A 531 5.51 6.53 -29.14
CA SER A 531 6.62 6.38 -28.19
C SER A 531 6.53 7.30 -26.96
N GLY A 532 5.35 7.46 -26.37
CA GLY A 532 5.23 8.20 -25.11
C GLY A 532 5.39 7.27 -23.91
N ARG A 533 6.11 7.73 -22.89
CA ARG A 533 6.17 7.04 -21.60
C ARG A 533 4.89 7.35 -20.83
N VAL A 534 4.34 6.34 -20.15
CA VAL A 534 3.23 6.52 -19.21
C VAL A 534 3.74 6.00 -17.88
N SER A 535 3.69 6.83 -16.85
CA SER A 535 4.07 6.46 -15.49
C SER A 535 2.84 6.19 -14.63
N ALA A 536 2.93 5.16 -13.81
CA ALA A 536 1.86 4.72 -12.93
C ALA A 536 2.45 4.31 -11.58
N LEU A 537 1.67 4.46 -10.52
CA LEU A 537 2.02 4.01 -9.17
C LEU A 537 1.03 2.93 -8.70
N CYS A 538 1.51 1.92 -7.98
CA CYS A 538 0.65 0.96 -7.29
C CYS A 538 0.87 1.03 -5.78
N LYS A 539 -0.23 1.17 -5.02
CA LYS A 539 -0.20 1.39 -3.57
C LYS A 539 -1.00 0.35 -2.79
N THR A 540 -0.43 -0.14 -1.68
CA THR A 540 -1.15 -0.81 -0.59
C THR A 540 -0.67 -0.24 0.75
N CYS A 541 -1.25 -0.60 1.90
CA CYS A 541 -0.83 -0.03 3.20
C CYS A 541 0.70 0.07 3.31
N GLU A 542 1.21 1.30 3.23
CA GLU A 542 2.62 1.67 3.41
C GLU A 542 3.62 1.12 2.37
N VAL A 543 3.15 0.68 1.21
CA VAL A 543 4.01 0.20 0.11
C VAL A 543 3.62 0.85 -1.20
N ASP A 544 4.59 1.51 -1.82
CA ASP A 544 4.47 2.18 -3.12
C ASP A 544 5.49 1.64 -4.13
N ILE A 545 5.00 1.35 -5.33
CA ILE A 545 5.76 0.84 -6.47
C ILE A 545 5.61 1.74 -7.69
#